data_AF-A0A920PFH2-F1
#
_entry.id   AF-A0A920PFH2-F1
#
_cell.length_a   1.000
_cell.length_b   1.000
_cell.length_c   1.000
_cell.angle_alpha   90.00
_cell.angle_beta   90.00
_cell.angle_gamma   90.00
#
_symmetry.space_group_name_H-M   'P 1'
#
loop_
_entity.id
_entity.type
_entity.pdbx_description
1 polymer ?
#
loop_
_entity_poly.entity_id
_entity_poly.type
_entity_poly.pdbx_seq_one_letter_code
_entity_poly.pdbx_strand_id
1 'polypeptide(L)'
;MGKWSKDSKTNVASMDGNDFRSNEKSTTVSDASAGKGKIEFLGDDGSTKVLKDNVPLDKGAVVDATKMSVKALRQFMKDSIQRAKDEGVLFSLHMKATMMKVSDPIIFGHCVSVFFEEAFEKHAATFKEIGVNPNNGLGDVYTKIKGLPEDKQKEIEADIKACLDNGPEMAMVDSDKGITNLHVPSDVIIDASMAASIRTSGKMWGPDGKEHDTLALIPDTSYAGIYQSLLTFVEKMANSIRPLWGRYLTWASWHKKRKNMAPTIKLLKLPETER
;
A
#
# COMPACT_ATOMS: atom_id res chain seq x y z
N MET A 1 -4.03 26.79 -1.44
CA MET A 1 -4.35 25.70 -2.38
C MET A 1 -3.55 25.96 -3.63
N GLY A 2 -2.81 24.96 -4.10
CA GLY A 2 -2.14 25.01 -5.39
C GLY A 2 -3.15 25.14 -6.54
N LYS A 3 -2.67 25.59 -7.70
CA LYS A 3 -3.51 25.78 -8.89
C LYS A 3 -3.73 24.43 -9.57
N TRP A 4 -4.99 24.02 -9.67
CA TRP A 4 -5.38 22.82 -10.41
C TRP A 4 -5.45 23.08 -11.91
N SER A 5 -5.08 22.08 -12.71
CA SER A 5 -5.20 22.08 -14.17
C SER A 5 -6.20 20.99 -14.59
N LYS A 6 -6.94 21.23 -15.67
CA LYS A 6 -7.77 20.20 -16.31
C LYS A 6 -6.94 19.14 -17.04
N ASP A 7 -5.70 19.48 -17.36
CA ASP A 7 -4.74 18.59 -18.00
C ASP A 7 -3.91 17.82 -16.96
N SER A 8 -4.29 17.87 -15.67
CA SER A 8 -3.63 17.06 -14.65
C SER A 8 -3.81 15.59 -14.98
N LYS A 9 -2.71 14.85 -14.94
CA LYS A 9 -2.70 13.40 -15.09
C LYS A 9 -2.75 12.68 -13.74
N THR A 10 -2.83 13.40 -12.62
CA THR A 10 -2.88 12.80 -11.30
C THR A 10 -4.12 11.93 -11.16
N ASN A 11 -3.94 10.70 -10.70
CA ASN A 11 -5.04 9.76 -10.53
C ASN A 11 -4.79 8.80 -9.38
N VAL A 12 -5.84 8.23 -8.81
CA VAL A 12 -5.74 7.11 -7.87
C VAL A 12 -5.83 5.79 -8.64
N ALA A 13 -4.88 4.90 -8.40
CA ALA A 13 -4.94 3.52 -8.85
C ALA A 13 -5.33 2.61 -7.69
N SER A 14 -6.33 1.75 -7.89
CA SER A 14 -6.74 0.72 -6.94
C SER A 14 -7.07 -0.57 -7.69
N MET A 15 -7.07 -1.70 -6.98
CA MET A 15 -7.46 -2.99 -7.57
C MET A 15 -8.91 -2.94 -8.10
N ASP A 16 -9.24 -3.80 -9.06
CA ASP A 16 -10.58 -3.94 -9.66
C ASP A 16 -11.40 -5.11 -9.07
N GLY A 17 -10.78 -5.89 -8.19
CA GLY A 17 -11.35 -7.03 -7.51
C GLY A 17 -10.30 -7.78 -6.70
N ASN A 18 -10.71 -8.83 -5.99
CA ASN A 18 -9.80 -9.67 -5.18
C ASN A 18 -9.03 -8.94 -4.06
N ASP A 19 -9.41 -7.71 -3.72
CA ASP A 19 -8.94 -6.93 -2.58
C ASP A 19 -9.77 -7.23 -1.32
N PHE A 20 -9.55 -6.48 -0.23
CA PHE A 20 -10.33 -6.71 0.98
C PHE A 20 -11.79 -6.32 0.80
N ARG A 21 -12.07 -5.20 0.13
CA ARG A 21 -13.45 -4.77 -0.09
C ARG A 21 -14.26 -5.81 -0.87
N SER A 22 -13.70 -6.34 -1.96
CA SER A 22 -14.42 -7.23 -2.87
C SER A 22 -14.64 -8.63 -2.28
N ASN A 23 -13.80 -9.05 -1.34
CA ASN A 23 -13.87 -10.36 -0.70
C ASN A 23 -14.55 -10.32 0.68
N GLU A 24 -15.00 -9.15 1.15
CA GLU A 24 -15.57 -9.02 2.49
C GLU A 24 -16.87 -9.82 2.63
N LYS A 25 -16.96 -10.55 3.74
CA LYS A 25 -18.19 -11.14 4.25
C LYS A 25 -18.41 -10.63 5.66
N SER A 26 -19.65 -10.29 5.97
CA SER A 26 -20.04 -9.74 7.27
C SER A 26 -21.24 -10.50 7.82
N THR A 27 -21.28 -10.66 9.14
CA THR A 27 -22.44 -11.20 9.85
C THR A 27 -22.57 -10.58 11.23
N THR A 28 -23.79 -10.59 11.77
CA THR A 28 -24.08 -10.18 13.14
C THR A 28 -24.24 -11.40 14.02
N VAL A 29 -23.50 -11.46 15.12
CA VAL A 29 -23.51 -12.59 16.06
C VAL A 29 -24.87 -12.66 16.76
N SER A 30 -25.63 -13.73 16.49
CA SER A 30 -26.86 -14.06 17.21
C SER A 30 -26.57 -14.65 18.60
N ASP A 31 -27.58 -14.71 19.46
CA ASP A 31 -27.51 -15.37 20.78
C ASP A 31 -26.98 -16.80 20.68
N ALA A 32 -27.45 -17.57 19.70
CA ALA A 32 -27.05 -18.95 19.48
C ALA A 32 -25.58 -19.12 19.04
N SER A 33 -24.96 -18.05 18.55
CA SER A 33 -23.59 -18.05 18.02
C SER A 33 -22.63 -17.26 18.90
N ALA A 34 -23.11 -16.72 20.02
CA ALA A 34 -22.30 -15.98 20.98
C ALA A 34 -21.42 -16.94 21.80
N GLY A 35 -20.21 -16.51 22.14
CA GLY A 35 -19.26 -17.31 22.89
C GLY A 35 -17.85 -17.23 22.33
N LYS A 36 -17.14 -18.36 22.32
CA LYS A 36 -15.77 -18.45 21.81
C LYS A 36 -15.76 -19.10 20.42
N GLY A 37 -15.40 -18.32 19.42
CA GLY A 37 -15.15 -18.78 18.06
C GLY A 37 -13.70 -19.17 17.82
N LYS A 38 -13.45 -19.79 16.67
CA LYS A 38 -12.14 -20.21 16.19
C LYS A 38 -11.98 -19.82 14.72
N ILE A 39 -10.77 -19.45 14.32
CA ILE A 39 -10.41 -19.17 12.93
C ILE A 39 -9.50 -20.29 12.46
N GLU A 40 -9.90 -20.99 11.41
CA GLU A 40 -9.21 -22.15 10.86
C GLU A 40 -8.88 -21.97 9.39
N PHE A 41 -7.75 -22.55 8.99
CA PHE A 41 -7.40 -22.78 7.60
C PHE A 41 -7.59 -24.27 7.31
N LEU A 42 -8.44 -24.58 6.34
CA LEU A 42 -8.58 -25.93 5.80
C LEU A 42 -7.69 -26.03 4.56
N GLY A 43 -6.69 -26.90 4.62
CA GLY A 43 -5.79 -27.19 3.51
C GLY A 43 -6.46 -28.02 2.43
N ASP A 44 -5.96 -27.91 1.21
CA ASP A 44 -6.45 -28.69 0.06
C ASP A 44 -6.16 -30.20 0.22
N ASP A 45 -5.24 -30.57 1.12
CA ASP A 45 -4.91 -31.93 1.56
C ASP A 45 -5.87 -32.49 2.64
N GLY A 46 -6.88 -31.70 3.04
CA GLY A 46 -7.80 -32.03 4.13
C GLY A 46 -7.26 -31.75 5.53
N SER A 47 -6.03 -31.23 5.67
CA SER A 47 -5.50 -30.82 6.97
C SER A 47 -6.25 -29.58 7.50
N THR A 48 -6.36 -29.46 8.82
CA THR A 48 -6.95 -28.28 9.46
C THR A 48 -5.93 -27.63 10.39
N LYS A 49 -5.67 -26.35 10.17
CA LYS A 49 -4.78 -25.54 10.98
C LYS A 49 -5.55 -24.44 11.69
N VAL A 50 -5.50 -24.45 13.03
CA VAL A 50 -6.05 -23.35 13.83
C VAL A 50 -5.13 -22.13 13.71
N LEU A 51 -5.67 -21.03 13.19
CA LEU A 51 -4.95 -19.76 13.06
C LEU A 51 -5.10 -18.89 14.30
N LYS A 52 -6.29 -18.91 14.90
CA LYS A 52 -6.58 -18.25 16.16
C LYS A 52 -7.72 -18.95 16.86
N ASP A 53 -7.52 -19.23 18.14
CA ASP A 53 -8.52 -19.85 18.99
C ASP A 53 -9.06 -18.86 20.03
N ASN A 54 -10.17 -19.23 20.67
CA ASN A 54 -10.81 -18.48 21.74
C ASN A 54 -11.15 -17.02 21.35
N VAL A 55 -11.63 -16.80 20.12
CA VAL A 55 -12.05 -15.47 19.65
C VAL A 55 -13.39 -15.12 20.31
N PRO A 56 -13.48 -14.08 21.16
CA PRO A 56 -14.74 -13.73 21.80
C PRO A 56 -15.71 -13.14 20.76
N LEU A 57 -16.91 -13.70 20.68
CA LEU A 57 -18.01 -13.30 19.82
C LEU A 57 -19.19 -12.90 20.71
N ASP A 58 -19.30 -11.61 21.00
CA ASP A 58 -20.40 -11.08 21.81
C ASP A 58 -21.70 -11.05 21.00
N LYS A 59 -22.85 -11.33 21.63
CA LYS A 59 -24.18 -11.13 21.03
C LYS A 59 -24.31 -9.71 20.47
N GLY A 60 -24.76 -9.60 19.22
CA GLY A 60 -24.96 -8.33 18.52
C GLY A 60 -23.67 -7.71 17.96
N ALA A 61 -22.51 -8.33 18.16
CA ALA A 61 -21.28 -7.90 17.50
C ALA A 61 -21.38 -8.15 15.99
N VAL A 62 -20.89 -7.19 15.19
CA VAL A 62 -20.67 -7.37 13.76
C VAL A 62 -19.26 -7.92 13.57
N VAL A 63 -19.16 -9.01 12.81
CA VAL A 63 -17.89 -9.70 12.53
C VAL A 63 -17.71 -9.75 11.02
N ASP A 64 -16.56 -9.24 10.59
CA ASP A 64 -16.19 -9.17 9.19
C ASP A 64 -14.98 -10.08 8.94
N ALA A 65 -14.99 -10.78 7.81
CA ALA A 65 -13.88 -11.60 7.34
C ALA A 65 -13.61 -11.28 5.88
N THR A 66 -12.33 -11.12 5.54
CA THR A 66 -11.91 -10.77 4.19
C THR A 66 -10.48 -11.26 3.91
N LYS A 67 -10.09 -11.25 2.64
CA LYS A 67 -8.75 -11.59 2.15
C LYS A 67 -8.35 -10.69 1.00
N MET A 68 -7.05 -10.53 0.79
CA MET A 68 -6.50 -9.94 -0.43
C MET A 68 -5.69 -11.01 -1.16
N SER A 69 -5.89 -11.12 -2.47
CA SER A 69 -5.13 -12.05 -3.31
C SER A 69 -3.76 -11.46 -3.63
N VAL A 70 -2.69 -12.12 -3.18
CA VAL A 70 -1.31 -11.70 -3.48
C VAL A 70 -1.05 -11.72 -4.98
N LYS A 71 -1.56 -12.73 -5.70
CA LYS A 71 -1.47 -12.81 -7.17
C LYS A 71 -2.10 -11.58 -7.83
N ALA A 72 -3.30 -11.20 -7.43
CA ALA A 72 -3.99 -10.04 -8.01
C ALA A 72 -3.30 -8.72 -7.61
N LEU A 73 -2.83 -8.63 -6.37
CA LEU A 73 -2.08 -7.46 -5.88
C LEU A 73 -0.79 -7.23 -6.67
N ARG A 74 0.00 -8.29 -6.88
CA ARG A 74 1.27 -8.21 -7.63
C ARG A 74 1.01 -7.86 -9.10
N GLN A 75 -0.02 -8.44 -9.73
CA GLN A 75 -0.41 -8.06 -11.10
C GLN A 75 -0.82 -6.59 -11.18
N PHE A 76 -1.70 -6.13 -10.29
CA PHE A 76 -2.10 -4.73 -10.20
C PHE A 76 -0.90 -3.79 -10.04
N MET A 77 0.09 -4.16 -9.22
CA MET A 77 1.32 -3.37 -9.06
C MET A 77 2.14 -3.31 -10.35
N LYS A 78 2.34 -4.44 -11.04
CA LYS A 78 3.04 -4.48 -12.34
C LYS A 78 2.35 -3.57 -13.37
N ASP A 79 1.03 -3.72 -13.49
CA ASP A 79 0.24 -2.92 -14.44
C ASP A 79 0.27 -1.43 -14.08
N SER A 80 0.25 -1.09 -12.79
CA SER A 80 0.31 0.30 -12.33
C SER A 80 1.69 0.93 -12.52
N ILE A 81 2.77 0.17 -12.32
CA ILE A 81 4.14 0.62 -12.60
C ILE A 81 4.30 0.92 -14.09
N GLN A 82 3.85 0.00 -14.95
CA GLN A 82 3.87 0.20 -16.40
C GLN A 82 3.02 1.41 -16.81
N ARG A 83 1.81 1.53 -16.25
CA ARG A 83 0.92 2.67 -16.50
C ARG A 83 1.56 4.01 -16.12
N ALA A 84 2.16 4.11 -14.94
CA ALA A 84 2.84 5.34 -14.51
C ALA A 84 3.96 5.74 -15.48
N LYS A 85 4.70 4.74 -15.98
CA LYS A 85 5.77 4.93 -16.97
C LYS A 85 5.23 5.42 -18.30
N ASP A 86 4.18 4.78 -18.82
CA ASP A 86 3.56 5.14 -20.10
C ASP A 86 2.89 6.52 -20.06
N GLU A 87 2.28 6.88 -18.94
CA GLU A 87 1.64 8.19 -18.75
C GLU A 87 2.65 9.32 -18.47
N GLY A 88 3.89 8.97 -18.10
CA GLY A 88 4.95 9.91 -17.72
C GLY A 88 4.63 10.67 -16.44
N VAL A 89 4.11 9.96 -15.44
CA VAL A 89 3.76 10.50 -14.10
C VAL A 89 4.55 9.78 -13.02
N LEU A 90 4.67 10.41 -11.85
CA LEU A 90 5.32 9.76 -10.72
C LEU A 90 4.53 8.52 -10.28
N PHE A 91 5.24 7.49 -9.88
CA PHE A 91 4.68 6.38 -9.13
C PHE A 91 4.70 6.70 -7.63
N SER A 92 3.56 6.58 -6.95
CA SER A 92 3.47 6.75 -5.50
C SER A 92 2.55 5.73 -4.84
N LEU A 93 3.00 5.10 -3.77
CA LEU A 93 2.24 4.17 -2.93
C LEU A 93 1.85 4.86 -1.61
N HIS A 94 0.56 4.75 -1.25
CA HIS A 94 -0.01 5.39 -0.07
C HIS A 94 -0.66 4.36 0.87
N MET A 95 -0.01 4.10 2.00
CA MET A 95 -0.42 3.06 2.97
C MET A 95 -0.47 3.62 4.40
N LYS A 96 -0.85 2.81 5.40
CA LYS A 96 -0.87 3.19 6.81
C LYS A 96 -0.10 2.20 7.69
N ALA A 97 1.14 1.88 7.29
CA ALA A 97 1.95 0.79 7.85
C ALA A 97 2.17 0.84 9.37
N THR A 98 2.23 2.03 9.98
CA THR A 98 2.39 2.19 11.44
C THR A 98 1.17 1.75 12.24
N MET A 99 -0.03 1.99 11.70
CA MET A 99 -1.30 1.61 12.33
C MET A 99 -1.68 0.18 11.95
N MET A 100 -1.55 -0.17 10.67
CA MET A 100 -1.90 -1.47 10.10
C MET A 100 -0.70 -2.41 10.11
N LYS A 101 -0.21 -2.74 11.30
CA LYS A 101 1.09 -3.37 11.57
C LYS A 101 1.37 -4.72 10.89
N VAL A 102 0.35 -5.38 10.36
CA VAL A 102 0.48 -6.69 9.69
C VAL A 102 0.23 -6.57 8.19
N SER A 103 -0.93 -6.09 7.77
CA SER A 103 -1.30 -6.07 6.35
C SER A 103 -0.45 -5.12 5.52
N ASP A 104 -0.26 -3.90 6.00
CA ASP A 104 0.28 -2.83 5.18
C ASP A 104 1.80 -2.99 4.94
N PRO A 105 2.62 -3.42 5.92
CA PRO A 105 4.01 -3.81 5.64
C PRO A 105 4.14 -4.94 4.60
N ILE A 106 3.23 -5.93 4.59
CA ILE A 106 3.27 -7.01 3.60
C ILE A 106 2.89 -6.49 2.21
N ILE A 107 1.84 -5.67 2.11
CA ILE A 107 1.46 -5.02 0.83
C ILE A 107 2.60 -4.14 0.32
N PHE A 108 3.24 -3.37 1.21
CA PHE A 108 4.40 -2.54 0.89
C PHE A 108 5.57 -3.38 0.37
N GLY A 109 5.89 -4.51 1.03
CA GLY A 109 6.96 -5.41 0.58
C GLY A 109 6.67 -6.08 -0.75
N HIS A 110 5.41 -6.38 -1.06
CA HIS A 110 5.04 -6.79 -2.42
C HIS A 110 5.29 -5.67 -3.43
N CYS A 111 5.00 -4.41 -3.10
CA CYS A 111 5.30 -3.30 -3.99
C CYS A 111 6.81 -3.15 -4.24
N VAL A 112 7.62 -3.25 -3.18
CA VAL A 112 9.09 -3.21 -3.28
C VAL A 112 9.60 -4.35 -4.17
N SER A 113 9.21 -5.59 -3.87
CA SER A 113 9.68 -6.76 -4.65
C SER A 113 9.19 -6.77 -6.09
N VAL A 114 8.04 -6.15 -6.41
CA VAL A 114 7.56 -6.02 -7.79
C VAL A 114 8.28 -4.88 -8.52
N PHE A 115 8.50 -3.74 -7.88
CA PHE A 115 9.21 -2.60 -8.50
C PHE A 115 10.66 -2.94 -8.80
N PHE A 116 11.32 -3.69 -7.91
CA PHE A 116 12.72 -4.07 -8.00
C PHE A 116 12.90 -5.55 -8.38
N GLU A 117 11.95 -6.12 -9.14
CA GLU A 117 11.88 -7.56 -9.41
C GLU A 117 13.20 -8.12 -9.96
N GLU A 118 13.79 -7.47 -10.97
CA GLU A 118 15.06 -7.91 -11.57
C GLU A 118 16.21 -7.99 -10.55
N ALA A 119 16.35 -6.98 -9.67
CA ALA A 119 17.38 -6.97 -8.63
C ALA A 119 17.11 -8.02 -7.54
N PHE A 120 15.85 -8.16 -7.11
CA PHE A 120 15.45 -9.13 -6.08
C PHE A 120 15.60 -10.58 -6.56
N GLU A 121 15.32 -10.86 -7.83
CA GLU A 121 15.53 -12.18 -8.43
C GLU A 121 17.02 -12.50 -8.57
N LYS A 122 17.81 -11.57 -9.12
CA LYS A 122 19.26 -11.75 -9.30
C LYS A 122 19.99 -12.00 -7.96
N HIS A 123 19.60 -11.29 -6.91
CA HIS A 123 20.26 -11.34 -5.60
C HIS A 123 19.52 -12.16 -4.54
N ALA A 124 18.54 -12.98 -4.93
CA ALA A 124 17.65 -13.68 -4.00
C ALA A 124 18.40 -14.50 -2.93
N ALA A 125 19.45 -15.22 -3.31
CA ALA A 125 20.26 -16.03 -2.38
C ALA A 125 20.98 -15.14 -1.34
N THR A 126 21.61 -14.06 -1.80
CA THR A 126 22.32 -13.11 -0.94
C THR A 126 21.36 -12.37 -0.02
N PHE A 127 20.22 -11.91 -0.53
CA PHE A 127 19.17 -11.26 0.27
C PHE A 127 18.62 -12.17 1.35
N LYS A 128 18.43 -13.46 1.04
CA LYS A 128 18.03 -14.47 2.04
C LYS A 128 19.11 -14.67 3.11
N GLU A 129 20.37 -14.77 2.73
CA GLU A 129 21.50 -14.97 3.66
C GLU A 129 21.64 -13.80 4.65
N ILE A 130 21.59 -12.57 4.16
CA ILE A 130 21.74 -11.37 5.01
C ILE A 130 20.43 -10.94 5.69
N GLY A 131 19.33 -11.64 5.41
CA GLY A 131 18.01 -11.40 6.00
C GLY A 131 17.40 -10.06 5.60
N VAL A 132 17.47 -9.70 4.31
CA VAL A 132 16.70 -8.59 3.74
C VAL A 132 15.21 -8.89 3.88
N ASN A 133 14.45 -7.90 4.33
CA ASN A 133 12.99 -7.98 4.40
C ASN A 133 12.35 -6.83 3.60
N PRO A 134 11.75 -7.10 2.43
CA PRO A 134 11.14 -6.05 1.62
C PRO A 134 9.98 -5.34 2.33
N ASN A 135 9.36 -5.95 3.35
CA ASN A 135 8.31 -5.31 4.16
C ASN A 135 8.82 -4.09 4.95
N ASN A 136 10.15 -3.99 5.15
CA ASN A 136 10.82 -2.85 5.77
C ASN A 136 11.29 -1.80 4.76
N GLY A 137 11.11 -2.03 3.45
CA GLY A 137 11.50 -1.13 2.37
C GLY A 137 12.96 -1.21 1.95
N LEU A 138 13.33 -0.37 0.97
CA LEU A 138 14.70 -0.31 0.44
C LEU A 138 15.73 0.10 1.51
N GLY A 139 15.31 0.86 2.53
CA GLY A 139 16.18 1.20 3.64
C GLY A 139 16.75 -0.02 4.36
N ASP A 140 15.99 -1.13 4.41
CA ASP A 140 16.46 -2.41 4.94
C ASP A 140 17.54 -3.01 4.04
N VAL A 141 17.33 -3.03 2.72
CA VAL A 141 18.32 -3.49 1.74
C VAL A 141 19.64 -2.73 1.91
N TYR A 142 19.60 -1.39 1.85
CA TYR A 142 20.80 -0.56 1.99
C TYR A 142 21.48 -0.71 3.36
N THR A 143 20.73 -1.03 4.42
CA THR A 143 21.30 -1.30 5.74
C THR A 143 22.01 -2.65 5.77
N LYS A 144 21.40 -3.70 5.19
CA LYS A 144 21.92 -5.07 5.22
C LYS A 144 23.13 -5.27 4.32
N ILE A 145 23.17 -4.63 3.15
CA ILE A 145 24.30 -4.80 2.22
C ILE A 145 25.62 -4.25 2.78
N LYS A 146 25.60 -3.32 3.74
CA LYS A 146 26.83 -2.78 4.37
C LYS A 146 27.74 -3.85 4.99
N GLY A 147 27.19 -5.01 5.32
CA GLY A 147 27.96 -6.16 5.83
C GLY A 147 28.65 -7.01 4.75
N LEU A 148 28.42 -6.74 3.46
CA LEU A 148 28.99 -7.48 2.33
C LEU A 148 30.33 -6.90 1.86
N PRO A 149 31.11 -7.63 1.05
CA PRO A 149 32.25 -7.05 0.34
C PRO A 149 31.82 -5.87 -0.55
N GLU A 150 32.68 -4.85 -0.68
CA GLU A 150 32.37 -3.60 -1.40
C GLU A 150 31.90 -3.84 -2.85
N ASP A 151 32.52 -4.78 -3.57
CA ASP A 151 32.13 -5.12 -4.95
C ASP A 151 30.69 -5.65 -5.02
N LYS A 152 30.28 -6.44 -4.02
CA LYS A 152 28.90 -6.95 -3.93
C LYS A 152 27.90 -5.88 -3.55
N GLN A 153 28.30 -4.92 -2.70
CA GLN A 153 27.47 -3.75 -2.40
C GLN A 153 27.21 -2.95 -3.68
N LYS A 154 28.27 -2.60 -4.42
CA LYS A 154 28.18 -1.85 -5.67
C LYS A 154 27.36 -2.56 -6.74
N GLU A 155 27.50 -3.88 -6.85
CA GLU A 155 26.69 -4.68 -7.77
C GLU A 155 25.19 -4.55 -7.44
N ILE A 156 24.80 -4.76 -6.18
CA ILE A 156 23.40 -4.66 -5.74
C ILE A 156 22.87 -3.23 -5.93
N GLU A 157 23.64 -2.22 -5.54
CA GLU A 157 23.26 -0.80 -5.71
C GLU A 157 23.05 -0.44 -7.17
N ALA A 158 23.92 -0.93 -8.07
CA ALA A 158 23.79 -0.72 -9.51
C ALA A 158 22.54 -1.39 -10.08
N ASP A 159 22.22 -2.62 -9.67
CA ASP A 159 21.01 -3.31 -10.13
C ASP A 159 19.72 -2.66 -9.60
N ILE A 160 19.73 -2.16 -8.36
CA ILE A 160 18.60 -1.35 -7.83
C ILE A 160 18.46 -0.05 -8.63
N LYS A 161 19.57 0.61 -8.93
CA LYS A 161 19.55 1.82 -9.77
C LYS A 161 19.02 1.52 -11.18
N ALA A 162 19.41 0.40 -11.78
CA ALA A 162 18.90 -0.02 -13.08
C ALA A 162 17.39 -0.21 -13.05
N CYS A 163 16.82 -0.77 -11.98
CA CYS A 163 15.37 -0.87 -11.81
C CYS A 163 14.69 0.52 -11.75
N LEU A 164 15.29 1.50 -11.06
CA LEU A 164 14.78 2.88 -11.03
C LEU A 164 14.84 3.52 -12.42
N ASP A 165 15.97 3.38 -13.12
CA ASP A 165 16.19 3.96 -14.45
C ASP A 165 15.26 3.33 -15.51
N ASN A 166 14.93 2.04 -15.34
CA ASN A 166 14.03 1.30 -16.24
C ASN A 166 12.54 1.42 -15.84
N GLY A 167 12.24 1.93 -14.65
CA GLY A 167 10.86 2.11 -14.15
C GLY A 167 10.27 3.50 -14.47
N PRO A 168 9.07 3.80 -13.95
CA PRO A 168 8.61 5.18 -13.84
C PRO A 168 9.44 5.93 -12.81
N GLU A 169 9.51 7.27 -12.94
CA GLU A 169 10.00 8.10 -11.86
C GLU A 169 9.15 7.90 -10.60
N MET A 170 9.79 7.90 -9.43
CA MET A 170 9.12 7.62 -8.15
C MET A 170 8.97 8.90 -7.35
N ALA A 171 7.85 9.03 -6.63
CA ALA A 171 7.69 10.09 -5.65
C ALA A 171 8.78 10.00 -4.57
N MET A 172 9.29 11.16 -4.17
CA MET A 172 10.38 11.30 -3.21
C MET A 172 9.86 11.80 -1.86
N VAL A 173 10.44 11.26 -0.80
CA VAL A 173 10.30 11.78 0.57
C VAL A 173 11.31 12.91 0.80
N ASP A 174 12.54 12.71 0.32
CA ASP A 174 13.64 13.68 0.36
C ASP A 174 14.50 13.49 -0.91
N SER A 175 14.31 14.34 -1.91
CA SER A 175 15.00 14.25 -3.20
C SER A 175 16.50 14.51 -3.08
N ASP A 176 16.93 15.41 -2.18
CA ASP A 176 18.34 15.76 -1.99
C ASP A 176 19.15 14.58 -1.44
N LYS A 177 18.49 13.71 -0.66
CA LYS A 177 19.08 12.49 -0.09
C LYS A 177 18.74 11.21 -0.86
N GLY A 178 17.99 11.30 -1.96
CA GLY A 178 17.56 10.13 -2.72
C GLY A 178 16.56 9.22 -1.98
N ILE A 179 15.88 9.71 -0.94
CA ILE A 179 14.91 8.92 -0.18
C ILE A 179 13.59 8.89 -0.96
N THR A 180 13.30 7.73 -1.54
CA THR A 180 12.09 7.47 -2.34
C THR A 180 10.90 7.05 -1.48
N ASN A 181 9.71 7.04 -2.07
CA ASN A 181 8.47 6.53 -1.47
C ASN A 181 8.53 5.05 -1.05
N LEU A 182 9.44 4.25 -1.63
CA LEU A 182 9.64 2.84 -1.27
C LEU A 182 10.81 2.61 -0.28
N HIS A 183 11.39 3.67 0.28
CA HIS A 183 12.49 3.54 1.26
C HIS A 183 12.04 2.99 2.61
N VAL A 184 11.01 3.58 3.21
CA VAL A 184 10.51 3.18 4.54
C VAL A 184 8.98 3.18 4.51
N PRO A 185 8.31 2.09 4.96
CA PRO A 185 6.86 1.93 4.85
C PRO A 185 6.06 2.96 5.66
N SER A 186 6.68 3.64 6.63
CA SER A 186 6.06 4.64 7.48
C SER A 186 6.20 6.08 7.00
N ASP A 187 7.00 6.35 5.97
CA ASP A 187 7.29 7.73 5.56
C ASP A 187 6.11 8.39 4.84
N VAL A 188 5.42 7.64 3.97
CA VAL A 188 4.26 8.12 3.21
C VAL A 188 2.98 7.49 3.74
N ILE A 189 2.33 8.22 4.66
CA ILE A 189 1.11 7.77 5.34
C ILE A 189 -0.12 8.32 4.61
N ILE A 190 -1.02 7.46 4.16
CA ILE A 190 -2.16 7.79 3.26
C ILE A 190 -3.03 8.97 3.72
N ASP A 191 -3.34 9.07 5.02
CA ASP A 191 -4.21 10.12 5.56
C ASP A 191 -3.57 11.52 5.54
N ALA A 192 -2.24 11.59 5.67
CA ALA A 192 -1.49 12.84 5.55
C ALA A 192 -1.05 13.12 4.10
N SER A 193 -0.48 12.12 3.44
CA SER A 193 0.13 12.25 2.11
C SER A 193 -0.87 12.60 1.00
N MET A 194 -2.05 11.97 0.98
CA MET A 194 -3.07 12.29 -0.03
C MET A 194 -3.61 13.70 0.17
N ALA A 195 -3.82 14.14 1.42
CA ALA A 195 -4.26 15.50 1.71
C ALA A 195 -3.20 16.53 1.30
N ALA A 196 -1.91 16.24 1.53
CA ALA A 196 -0.80 17.08 1.11
C ALA A 196 -0.71 17.19 -0.42
N SER A 197 -0.74 16.06 -1.14
CA SER A 197 -0.74 16.04 -2.62
C SER A 197 -1.92 16.84 -3.19
N ILE A 198 -3.15 16.60 -2.71
CA ILE A 198 -4.35 17.31 -3.18
C ILE A 198 -4.26 18.82 -2.92
N ARG A 199 -3.68 19.23 -1.78
CA ARG A 199 -3.45 20.65 -1.48
C ARG A 199 -2.45 21.29 -2.44
N THR A 200 -1.46 20.50 -2.91
CA THR A 200 -0.40 20.89 -3.85
C THR A 200 -0.76 20.51 -5.28
N SER A 201 -2.00 20.83 -5.71
CA SER A 201 -2.44 20.63 -7.10
C SER A 201 -2.44 19.18 -7.59
N GLY A 202 -2.49 18.20 -6.68
CA GLY A 202 -2.40 16.78 -7.01
C GLY A 202 -0.98 16.28 -7.24
N LYS A 203 0.04 17.10 -6.94
CA LYS A 203 1.43 16.80 -7.28
C LYS A 203 2.22 16.23 -6.10
N MET A 204 3.29 15.53 -6.41
CA MET A 204 4.31 15.07 -5.45
C MET A 204 5.70 15.46 -5.95
N TRP A 205 6.69 15.42 -5.06
CA TRP A 205 8.08 15.74 -5.39
C TRP A 205 8.74 14.58 -6.13
N GLY A 206 9.34 14.85 -7.28
CA GLY A 206 10.11 13.90 -8.08
C GLY A 206 11.61 13.90 -7.76
N PRO A 207 12.40 13.06 -8.44
CA PRO A 207 13.84 12.96 -8.24
C PRO A 207 14.60 14.24 -8.61
N ASP A 208 14.04 15.09 -9.48
CA ASP A 208 14.61 16.39 -9.86
C ASP A 208 14.34 17.51 -8.85
N GLY A 209 13.71 17.20 -7.72
CA GLY A 209 13.33 18.16 -6.70
C GLY A 209 12.21 19.11 -7.14
N LYS A 210 11.33 18.69 -8.07
CA LYS A 210 10.17 19.48 -8.52
C LYS A 210 8.86 18.72 -8.36
N GLU A 211 7.76 19.45 -8.45
CA GLU A 211 6.40 18.93 -8.34
C GLU A 211 5.91 18.36 -9.69
N HIS A 212 5.51 17.08 -9.69
CA HIS A 212 4.97 16.38 -10.85
C HIS A 212 3.63 15.72 -10.54
N ASP A 213 2.84 15.47 -11.58
CA ASP A 213 1.62 14.67 -11.44
C ASP A 213 1.97 13.23 -11.06
N THR A 214 1.07 12.54 -10.37
CA THR A 214 1.35 11.22 -9.78
C THR A 214 0.21 10.23 -9.98
N LEU A 215 0.56 8.97 -10.20
CA LEU A 215 -0.34 7.83 -10.05
C LEU A 215 -0.26 7.34 -8.60
N ALA A 216 -1.24 7.74 -7.79
CA ALA A 216 -1.35 7.41 -6.38
C ALA A 216 -1.98 6.02 -6.17
N LEU A 217 -1.16 5.01 -5.97
CA LEU A 217 -1.58 3.66 -5.66
C LEU A 217 -2.15 3.56 -4.24
N ILE A 218 -3.40 3.11 -4.16
CA ILE A 218 -4.12 2.72 -2.96
C ILE A 218 -4.75 1.35 -3.28
N PRO A 219 -4.07 0.22 -3.02
CA PRO A 219 -4.46 -1.08 -3.57
C PRO A 219 -5.90 -1.50 -3.20
N ASP A 220 -6.29 -1.30 -1.94
CA ASP A 220 -7.63 -1.66 -1.48
C ASP A 220 -8.67 -0.58 -1.78
N THR A 221 -9.80 -0.99 -2.36
CA THR A 221 -10.85 -0.09 -2.84
C THR A 221 -11.81 0.40 -1.77
N SER A 222 -11.65 -0.03 -0.50
CA SER A 222 -12.55 0.41 0.59
C SER A 222 -12.55 1.93 0.76
N TYR A 223 -11.40 2.58 0.54
CA TYR A 223 -11.23 4.02 0.76
C TYR A 223 -10.64 4.77 -0.45
N ALA A 224 -10.07 4.07 -1.43
CA ALA A 224 -9.44 4.69 -2.60
C ALA A 224 -10.40 5.63 -3.36
N GLY A 225 -11.65 5.22 -3.55
CA GLY A 225 -12.65 5.99 -4.31
C GLY A 225 -12.96 7.38 -3.71
N ILE A 226 -12.75 7.59 -2.41
CA ILE A 226 -12.97 8.89 -1.76
C ILE A 226 -11.93 9.89 -2.26
N TYR A 227 -10.67 9.46 -2.36
CA TYR A 227 -9.60 10.31 -2.87
C TYR A 227 -9.77 10.60 -4.37
N GLN A 228 -10.13 9.59 -5.16
CA GLN A 228 -10.41 9.81 -6.59
C GLN A 228 -11.56 10.81 -6.82
N SER A 229 -12.62 10.69 -6.02
CA SER A 229 -13.75 11.63 -6.07
C SER A 229 -13.31 13.06 -5.74
N LEU A 230 -12.43 13.21 -4.75
CA LEU A 230 -11.90 14.52 -4.37
C LEU A 230 -11.01 15.12 -5.47
N LEU A 231 -10.11 14.33 -6.08
CA LEU A 231 -9.30 14.76 -7.23
C LEU A 231 -10.18 15.26 -8.38
N THR A 232 -11.15 14.44 -8.77
CA THR A 232 -12.11 14.77 -9.83
C THR A 232 -12.89 16.06 -9.52
N PHE A 233 -13.25 16.28 -8.26
CA PHE A 233 -13.97 17.47 -7.83
C PHE A 233 -13.10 18.73 -7.94
N VAL A 234 -11.86 18.70 -7.43
CA VAL A 234 -10.97 19.87 -7.45
C VAL A 234 -10.50 20.24 -8.86
N GLU A 235 -10.30 19.26 -9.74
CA GLU A 235 -10.03 19.49 -11.17
C GLU A 235 -11.19 20.21 -11.87
N LYS A 236 -12.43 19.77 -11.63
CA LYS A 236 -13.63 20.43 -12.15
C LYS A 236 -13.77 21.86 -11.62
N MET A 237 -13.40 22.09 -10.37
CA MET A 237 -13.46 23.40 -9.72
C MET A 237 -12.36 24.37 -10.17
N ALA A 238 -11.32 23.93 -10.87
CA ALA A 238 -10.21 24.77 -11.31
C ALA A 238 -10.63 26.02 -12.12
N ASN A 239 -11.79 25.98 -12.77
CA ASN A 239 -12.36 27.08 -13.55
C ASN A 239 -13.46 27.89 -12.82
N SER A 240 -13.78 27.55 -11.57
CA SER A 240 -14.84 28.21 -10.81
C SER A 240 -14.29 29.34 -9.94
N ILE A 241 -15.01 30.46 -9.85
CA ILE A 241 -14.77 31.52 -8.87
C ILE A 241 -14.82 30.86 -7.48
N ARG A 242 -13.78 31.09 -6.66
CA ARG A 242 -13.50 30.40 -5.37
C ARG A 242 -14.78 29.85 -4.70
N PRO A 243 -14.86 28.53 -4.47
CA PRO A 243 -15.99 27.96 -3.74
C PRO A 243 -16.06 28.59 -2.34
N LEU A 244 -17.26 29.00 -1.92
CA LEU A 244 -17.53 29.23 -0.51
C LEU A 244 -17.50 27.86 0.19
N TRP A 245 -16.39 27.57 0.87
CA TRP A 245 -16.22 26.30 1.57
C TRP A 245 -17.08 26.26 2.83
N GLY A 246 -17.97 25.27 2.92
CA GLY A 246 -18.62 24.87 4.16
C GLY A 246 -17.66 24.09 5.07
N ARG A 247 -18.06 23.91 6.34
CA ARG A 247 -17.32 23.05 7.28
C ARG A 247 -17.97 21.66 7.32
N TYR A 248 -17.17 20.61 7.21
CA TYR A 248 -17.59 19.24 7.50
C TYR A 248 -17.17 18.86 8.91
N LEU A 249 -18.13 18.43 9.73
CA LEU A 249 -17.88 17.86 11.05
C LEU A 249 -17.98 16.34 10.93
N THR A 250 -16.97 15.63 11.43
CA THR A 250 -16.97 14.17 11.45
C THR A 250 -17.49 13.68 12.79
N TRP A 251 -18.60 12.96 12.80
CA TRP A 251 -19.01 12.14 13.95
C TRP A 251 -18.54 10.71 13.72
N ALA A 252 -17.63 10.23 14.57
CA ALA A 252 -17.01 8.93 14.39
C ALA A 252 -17.24 8.03 15.62
N SER A 253 -17.56 6.77 15.36
CA SER A 253 -17.71 5.75 16.40
C SER A 253 -16.35 5.15 16.77
N TRP A 254 -15.77 5.57 17.90
CA TRP A 254 -14.47 5.09 18.42
C TRP A 254 -14.56 4.20 19.67
N HIS A 255 -15.76 3.73 20.03
CA HIS A 255 -15.97 3.04 21.31
C HIS A 255 -15.54 1.56 21.26
N LYS A 256 -14.54 1.16 22.06
CA LYS A 256 -13.79 -0.14 21.98
C LYS A 256 -13.02 -0.26 20.64
N LYS A 257 -11.93 -1.05 20.58
CA LYS A 257 -11.16 -1.31 19.33
C LYS A 257 -12.13 -1.89 18.27
N ARG A 258 -12.69 -1.05 17.39
CA ARG A 258 -13.68 -1.43 16.35
C ARG A 258 -13.00 -1.50 14.98
N LYS A 259 -13.47 -2.42 14.13
CA LYS A 259 -13.03 -2.60 12.74
C LYS A 259 -11.51 -2.80 12.62
N ASN A 260 -10.89 -2.23 11.59
CA ASN A 260 -9.47 -2.32 11.26
C ASN A 260 -8.51 -1.84 12.36
N MET A 261 -9.00 -1.21 13.45
CA MET A 261 -8.20 -0.77 14.59
C MET A 261 -8.06 -1.83 15.71
N ALA A 262 -8.80 -2.95 15.59
CA ALA A 262 -8.53 -4.18 16.32
C ALA A 262 -7.58 -5.08 15.50
N PRO A 263 -6.90 -6.08 16.11
CA PRO A 263 -6.17 -7.10 15.35
C PRO A 263 -7.15 -7.88 14.48
N THR A 264 -7.40 -7.36 13.29
CA THR A 264 -8.15 -7.99 12.21
C THR A 264 -7.17 -8.97 11.58
N ILE A 265 -7.43 -10.28 11.67
CA ILE A 265 -6.64 -11.26 10.92
C ILE A 265 -7.06 -11.12 9.46
N LYS A 266 -6.31 -10.32 8.72
CA LYS A 266 -6.38 -10.27 7.26
C LYS A 266 -5.57 -11.45 6.75
N LEU A 267 -6.26 -12.45 6.20
CA LEU A 267 -5.60 -13.61 5.59
C LEU A 267 -5.09 -13.19 4.21
N LEU A 268 -3.78 -13.11 4.05
CA LEU A 268 -3.12 -13.06 2.75
C LEU A 268 -2.82 -14.50 2.33
N LYS A 269 -3.47 -14.98 1.27
CA LYS A 269 -3.20 -16.31 0.71
C LYS A 269 -1.90 -16.21 -0.11
N LEU A 270 -0.78 -16.58 0.51
CA LEU A 270 0.51 -16.78 -0.15
C LEU A 270 0.52 -18.19 -0.79
N PRO A 271 0.94 -18.36 -2.06
CA PRO A 271 1.29 -19.68 -2.57
C PRO A 271 2.47 -20.25 -1.76
N GLU A 272 2.50 -21.57 -1.54
CA GLU A 272 3.55 -22.24 -0.73
C GLU A 272 4.98 -22.08 -1.28
N THR A 273 5.14 -21.54 -2.48
CA THR A 273 6.43 -21.41 -3.18
C THR A 273 7.09 -20.03 -3.07
N GLU A 274 6.46 -19.04 -2.42
CA GLU A 274 7.03 -17.67 -2.27
C GLU A 274 7.24 -17.31 -0.78
N ARG A 275 8.10 -18.08 -0.09
CA ARG A 275 8.67 -17.73 1.22
C ARG A 275 10.19 -17.61 1.16
#